data_AF-A0A942M5W1-F1
#
_entry.id   AF-A0A942M5W1-F1
#
_cell.length_a   1.000
_cell.length_b   1.000
_cell.length_c   1.000
_cell.angle_alpha   90.00
_cell.angle_beta   90.00
_cell.angle_gamma   90.00
#
_symmetry.space_group_name_H-M   'P 1'
#
loop_
_entity.id
_entity.type
_entity.pdbx_description
1 polymer ?
#
loop_
_entity_poly.entity_id
_entity_poly.type
_entity_poly.pdbx_seq_one_letter_code
_entity_poly.pdbx_strand_id
1 'polypeptide(L)'
;MEEIIEQRDLVLDKKNSRKHNQKNLTVIKKSLDSCGAGRSILIDEENNVLAGNGVMTANGGRLKVRVVESDGSEIIAVKRTNLTEEQKERLKLFDNYAGDLSKWNWDELKILSDSDNNLIQDVFENDSRILGRLSELKEVEIFDELEEENADEQPAYVLKEGQEWKVNTIKIRGYSDFEMLKKLFSLLSDLRIGYKLLNADEQAEEYVSKHEPVNID
;
A
#
# COMPACT_ATOMS: atom_id res chain seq x y z
N MET A 1 26.71 -8.49 -16.60
CA MET A 1 27.49 -9.47 -15.79
C MET A 1 26.50 -10.40 -15.07
N GLU A 2 26.88 -11.63 -14.69
CA GLU A 2 26.03 -12.50 -13.84
C GLU A 2 26.56 -12.51 -12.41
N GLU A 3 25.72 -12.15 -11.45
CA GLU A 3 26.03 -12.17 -10.01
C GLU A 3 24.95 -12.94 -9.24
N ILE A 4 25.33 -13.55 -8.11
CA ILE A 4 24.39 -14.14 -7.16
C ILE A 4 24.46 -13.36 -5.85
N ILE A 5 23.34 -12.75 -5.47
CA ILE A 5 23.19 -11.96 -4.24
C ILE A 5 22.14 -12.59 -3.31
N GLU A 6 22.12 -12.16 -2.05
CA GLU A 6 21.06 -12.54 -1.12
C GLU A 6 19.88 -11.57 -1.27
N GLN A 7 18.65 -12.03 -0.99
CA GLN A 7 17.47 -11.17 -1.08
C GLN A 7 17.60 -9.89 -0.22
N ARG A 8 18.28 -9.97 0.92
CA ARG A 8 18.47 -8.83 1.84
C ARG A 8 19.31 -7.70 1.22
N ASP A 9 20.00 -8.00 0.13
CA ASP A 9 20.80 -7.03 -0.62
C ASP A 9 19.93 -6.25 -1.62
N LEU A 10 18.64 -6.60 -1.74
CA LEU A 10 17.63 -5.87 -2.51
C LEU A 10 16.75 -4.99 -1.61
N VAL A 11 16.29 -3.88 -2.17
CA VAL A 11 15.39 -2.94 -1.49
C VAL A 11 13.97 -3.14 -2.03
N LEU A 12 13.03 -3.55 -1.18
CA LEU A 12 11.63 -3.65 -1.57
C LEU A 12 11.03 -2.26 -1.80
N ASP A 13 10.18 -2.14 -2.81
CA ASP A 13 9.51 -0.88 -3.13
C ASP A 13 8.47 -0.54 -2.04
N LYS A 14 8.79 0.48 -1.25
CA LYS A 14 7.93 1.00 -0.18
C LYS A 14 6.70 1.73 -0.70
N LYS A 15 6.71 2.16 -1.97
CA LYS A 15 5.62 2.89 -2.64
C LYS A 15 4.90 2.02 -3.67
N ASN A 16 4.99 0.70 -3.53
CA ASN A 16 4.44 -0.25 -4.48
C ASN A 16 2.94 -0.01 -4.72
N SER A 17 2.60 0.22 -5.99
CA SER A 17 1.24 0.45 -6.46
C SER A 17 0.34 -0.79 -6.36
N ARG A 18 0.87 -1.96 -5.98
CA ARG A 18 0.10 -3.19 -5.73
C ARG A 18 0.13 -3.57 -4.26
N LYS A 19 -1.07 -3.76 -3.66
CA LYS A 19 -1.25 -4.39 -2.35
C LYS A 19 -1.32 -5.91 -2.51
N HIS A 20 -0.44 -6.61 -1.80
CA HIS A 20 -0.38 -8.07 -1.71
C HIS A 20 -0.96 -8.53 -0.37
N ASN A 21 -2.26 -8.87 -0.36
CA ASN A 21 -2.92 -9.34 0.86
C ASN A 21 -2.47 -10.76 1.25
N GLN A 22 -2.85 -11.23 2.45
CA GLN A 22 -2.46 -12.55 2.93
C GLN A 22 -2.85 -13.70 1.99
N LYS A 23 -4.03 -13.63 1.35
CA LYS A 23 -4.47 -14.64 0.38
C LYS A 23 -3.54 -14.69 -0.83
N ASN A 24 -3.19 -13.53 -1.37
CA ASN A 24 -2.24 -13.37 -2.46
C ASN A 24 -0.86 -13.95 -2.11
N LEU A 25 -0.30 -13.53 -0.97
CA LEU A 25 1.00 -14.01 -0.50
C LEU A 25 1.01 -15.52 -0.25
N THR A 26 -0.10 -16.07 0.26
CA THR A 26 -0.23 -17.53 0.47
C THR A 26 -0.19 -18.30 -0.85
N VAL A 27 -0.84 -17.78 -1.90
CA VAL A 27 -0.80 -18.40 -3.24
C VAL A 27 0.62 -18.33 -3.82
N ILE A 28 1.28 -17.17 -3.72
CA ILE A 28 2.66 -17.00 -4.20
C ILE A 28 3.61 -17.95 -3.45
N LYS A 29 3.51 -18.01 -2.12
CA LYS A 29 4.32 -18.91 -1.29
C LYS A 29 4.11 -20.37 -1.66
N LYS A 30 2.85 -20.79 -1.84
CA LYS A 30 2.53 -22.16 -2.28
C LYS A 30 3.13 -22.48 -3.65
N SER A 31 3.14 -21.52 -4.57
CA SER A 31 3.81 -21.66 -5.87
C SER A 31 5.31 -21.87 -5.71
N LEU A 32 5.98 -21.03 -4.92
CA LEU A 32 7.41 -21.14 -4.61
C LEU A 32 7.74 -22.50 -3.98
N ASP A 33 6.99 -22.92 -2.97
CA ASP A 33 7.22 -24.17 -2.26
C ASP A 33 6.98 -25.40 -3.17
N SER A 34 6.01 -25.34 -4.09
CA SER A 34 5.64 -26.49 -4.96
C SER A 34 6.49 -26.60 -6.24
N CYS A 35 6.92 -25.47 -6.79
CA CYS A 35 7.44 -25.36 -8.15
C CYS A 35 8.78 -24.60 -8.24
N GLY A 36 9.21 -23.94 -7.15
CA GLY A 36 10.29 -22.96 -7.16
C GLY A 36 9.90 -21.66 -7.87
N ALA A 37 10.87 -20.78 -8.11
CA ALA A 37 10.65 -19.52 -8.80
C ALA A 37 10.26 -19.73 -10.28
N GLY A 38 9.09 -19.24 -10.67
CA GLY A 38 8.57 -19.33 -12.04
C GLY A 38 8.82 -18.09 -12.89
N ARG A 39 8.63 -16.89 -12.32
CA ARG A 39 8.91 -15.60 -12.95
C ARG A 39 10.16 -14.97 -12.33
N SER A 40 10.90 -14.22 -13.14
CA SER A 40 11.90 -13.28 -12.66
C SER A 40 11.24 -12.07 -11.99
N ILE A 41 12.05 -11.35 -11.21
CA ILE A 41 11.73 -10.01 -10.70
C ILE A 41 12.44 -8.98 -11.58
N LEU A 42 12.07 -7.71 -11.44
CA LEU A 42 12.76 -6.58 -12.06
C LEU A 42 13.35 -5.70 -10.95
N ILE A 43 14.63 -5.37 -11.09
CA ILE A 43 15.34 -4.44 -10.21
C ILE A 43 15.98 -3.34 -11.04
N ASP A 44 16.21 -2.18 -10.44
CA ASP A 44 17.00 -1.09 -11.03
C ASP A 44 18.50 -1.21 -10.69
N GLU A 45 19.30 -0.25 -11.16
CA GLU A 45 20.74 -0.15 -10.93
C GLU A 45 21.14 0.01 -9.45
N GLU A 46 20.20 0.41 -8.58
CA GLU A 46 20.40 0.57 -7.15
C GLU A 46 19.84 -0.63 -6.34
N ASN A 47 19.47 -1.72 -7.02
CA ASN A 47 18.86 -2.91 -6.43
C ASN A 47 17.46 -2.68 -5.81
N ASN A 48 16.74 -1.63 -6.23
CA ASN A 48 15.34 -1.45 -5.85
C ASN A 48 14.44 -2.37 -6.68
N VAL A 49 13.51 -3.07 -6.02
CA VAL A 49 12.57 -3.99 -6.68
C VAL A 49 11.42 -3.23 -7.34
N LEU A 50 11.52 -3.03 -8.64
CA LEU A 50 10.47 -2.41 -9.46
C LEU A 50 9.27 -3.35 -9.69
N ALA A 51 9.52 -4.64 -9.90
CA ALA A 51 8.47 -5.64 -10.08
C ALA A 51 8.81 -6.95 -9.38
N GLY A 52 7.79 -7.61 -8.81
CA GLY A 52 7.97 -8.86 -8.07
C GLY A 52 8.03 -8.72 -6.55
N ASN A 53 7.65 -7.56 -5.99
CA ASN A 53 7.57 -7.32 -4.55
C ASN A 53 6.81 -8.43 -3.78
N GLY A 54 5.65 -8.87 -4.26
CA GLY A 54 4.92 -9.99 -3.64
C GLY A 54 5.69 -11.32 -3.61
N VAL A 55 6.51 -11.60 -4.65
CA VAL A 55 7.40 -12.78 -4.69
C VAL A 55 8.50 -12.64 -3.66
N MET A 56 9.14 -11.47 -3.57
CA MET A 56 10.20 -11.24 -2.59
C MET A 56 9.68 -11.33 -1.15
N THR A 57 8.52 -10.74 -0.87
CA THR A 57 7.87 -10.87 0.44
C THR A 57 7.55 -12.33 0.76
N ALA A 58 6.98 -13.09 -0.18
CA ALA A 58 6.63 -14.49 0.04
C ALA A 58 7.85 -15.43 0.12
N ASN A 59 8.94 -15.12 -0.60
CA ASN A 59 10.20 -15.87 -0.57
C ASN A 59 10.84 -15.84 0.82
N GLY A 60 10.77 -14.69 1.51
CA GLY A 60 11.29 -14.53 2.86
C GLY A 60 12.78 -14.89 2.98
N GLY A 61 13.57 -14.62 1.94
CA GLY A 61 15.01 -14.87 1.91
C GLY A 61 15.44 -16.34 1.69
N ARG A 62 14.52 -17.24 1.34
CA ARG A 62 14.84 -18.68 1.15
C ARG A 62 15.60 -18.97 -0.13
N LEU A 63 15.31 -18.22 -1.19
CA LEU A 63 15.96 -18.33 -2.48
C LEU A 63 16.95 -17.18 -2.68
N LYS A 64 18.13 -17.52 -3.20
CA LYS A 64 19.11 -16.55 -3.68
C LYS A 64 18.62 -15.88 -4.96
N VAL A 65 19.12 -14.68 -5.23
CA VAL A 65 18.78 -13.92 -6.44
C VAL A 65 19.97 -13.99 -7.39
N ARG A 66 19.73 -14.46 -8.62
CA ARG A 66 20.69 -14.33 -9.72
C ARG A 66 20.35 -13.08 -10.50
N VAL A 67 21.28 -12.14 -10.56
CA VAL A 67 21.15 -10.89 -11.31
C VAL A 67 21.75 -11.06 -12.70
N VAL A 68 20.99 -10.63 -13.70
CA VAL A 68 21.42 -10.51 -15.10
C VAL A 68 21.20 -9.06 -15.48
N GLU A 69 22.29 -8.32 -15.64
CA GLU A 69 22.23 -6.93 -16.11
C GLU A 69 21.76 -6.89 -17.57
N SER A 70 20.86 -5.94 -17.86
CA SER A 70 20.36 -5.65 -19.20
C SER A 70 20.06 -4.15 -19.29
N ASP A 71 20.26 -3.57 -20.47
CA ASP A 71 19.90 -2.20 -20.81
C ASP A 71 18.47 -2.10 -21.41
N GLY A 72 17.75 -3.22 -21.46
CA GLY A 72 16.40 -3.30 -22.03
C GLY A 72 16.35 -3.40 -23.56
N SER A 73 17.48 -3.54 -24.26
CA SER A 73 17.52 -3.75 -25.72
C SER A 73 17.15 -5.17 -26.16
N GLU A 74 17.11 -6.13 -25.23
CA GLU A 74 16.75 -7.53 -25.47
C GLU A 74 15.79 -8.09 -24.41
N ILE A 75 15.04 -9.13 -24.77
CA ILE A 75 14.14 -9.83 -23.85
C ILE A 75 14.89 -10.97 -23.17
N ILE A 76 14.96 -10.95 -21.84
CA ILE A 76 15.56 -12.03 -21.05
C ILE A 76 14.55 -13.17 -20.82
N ALA A 77 14.87 -14.35 -21.36
CA ALA A 77 14.07 -15.56 -21.17
C ALA A 77 14.68 -16.50 -20.13
N VAL A 78 13.93 -16.85 -19.08
CA VAL A 78 14.36 -17.82 -18.05
C VAL A 78 13.92 -19.23 -18.44
N LYS A 79 14.87 -20.10 -18.79
CA LYS A 79 14.60 -21.51 -19.13
C LYS A 79 14.77 -22.43 -17.93
N ARG A 80 13.66 -22.94 -17.39
CA ARG A 80 13.66 -24.02 -16.38
C ARG A 80 13.75 -25.39 -17.06
N THR A 81 14.75 -26.21 -16.70
CA THR A 81 14.98 -27.55 -17.27
C THR A 81 14.49 -28.70 -16.39
N ASN A 82 13.96 -28.40 -15.21
CA ASN A 82 13.66 -29.37 -14.14
C ASN A 82 12.20 -29.33 -13.66
N LEU A 83 11.24 -29.13 -14.57
CA LEU A 83 9.81 -29.09 -14.23
C LEU A 83 9.10 -30.36 -14.73
N THR A 84 8.31 -30.96 -13.85
CA THR A 84 7.31 -31.97 -14.23
C THR A 84 6.14 -31.34 -14.99
N GLU A 85 5.37 -32.14 -15.74
CA GLU A 85 4.17 -31.63 -16.45
C GLU A 85 3.17 -30.97 -15.49
N GLU A 86 2.95 -31.56 -14.31
CA GLU A 86 2.07 -30.97 -13.30
C GLU A 86 2.59 -29.60 -12.82
N GLN A 87 3.89 -29.48 -12.55
CA GLN A 87 4.47 -28.20 -12.13
C GLN A 87 4.38 -27.13 -13.22
N LYS A 88 4.49 -27.52 -14.50
CA LYS A 88 4.30 -26.59 -15.63
C LYS A 88 2.89 -26.00 -15.63
N GLU A 89 1.86 -26.84 -15.48
CA GLU A 89 0.47 -26.35 -15.44
C GLU A 89 0.19 -25.52 -14.18
N ARG A 90 0.71 -25.95 -13.02
CA ARG A 90 0.55 -25.21 -11.76
C ARG A 90 1.18 -23.83 -11.81
N LEU A 91 2.39 -23.70 -12.39
CA LEU A 91 3.05 -22.40 -12.52
C LEU A 91 2.22 -21.41 -13.34
N LYS A 92 1.65 -21.84 -14.48
CA LYS A 92 0.76 -21.01 -15.30
C LYS A 92 -0.44 -20.51 -14.49
N LEU A 93 -1.07 -21.41 -13.72
CA LEU A 93 -2.25 -21.08 -12.93
C LEU A 93 -1.94 -20.18 -11.73
N PHE A 94 -0.89 -20.52 -10.97
CA PHE A 94 -0.50 -19.75 -9.79
C PHE A 94 -0.15 -18.31 -10.14
N ASP A 95 0.53 -18.13 -11.26
CA ASP A 95 0.98 -16.84 -11.73
C ASP A 95 -0.20 -15.92 -12.09
N ASN A 96 -1.11 -16.39 -12.95
CA ASN A 96 -2.30 -15.64 -13.33
C ASN A 96 -3.20 -15.36 -12.11
N TYR A 97 -3.42 -16.37 -11.27
CA TYR A 97 -4.29 -16.22 -10.10
C TYR A 97 -3.69 -15.30 -9.02
N ALA A 98 -2.37 -15.33 -8.82
CA ALA A 98 -1.70 -14.34 -7.98
C ALA A 98 -1.83 -12.93 -8.55
N GLY A 99 -1.80 -12.76 -9.87
CA GLY A 99 -2.14 -11.50 -10.53
C GLY A 99 -3.51 -10.98 -10.09
N ASP A 100 -4.56 -11.80 -10.24
CA ASP A 100 -5.95 -11.44 -9.95
C ASP A 100 -6.24 -11.10 -8.47
N LEU A 101 -5.54 -11.80 -7.57
CA LEU A 101 -5.70 -11.61 -6.13
C LEU A 101 -5.06 -10.33 -5.60
N SER A 102 -4.07 -9.78 -6.32
CA SER A 102 -3.49 -8.48 -5.95
C SER A 102 -4.47 -7.35 -6.26
N LYS A 103 -4.36 -6.24 -5.53
CA LYS A 103 -5.21 -5.05 -5.73
C LYS A 103 -4.36 -3.81 -5.87
N TRP A 104 -4.89 -2.78 -6.52
CA TRP A 104 -4.23 -1.48 -6.57
C TRP A 104 -4.12 -0.89 -5.17
N ASN A 105 -2.97 -0.31 -4.89
CA ASN A 105 -2.71 0.55 -3.76
C ASN A 105 -3.16 1.96 -4.13
N TRP A 106 -4.45 2.25 -3.92
CA TRP A 106 -5.04 3.53 -4.29
C TRP A 106 -4.38 4.72 -3.61
N ASP A 107 -3.89 4.54 -2.39
CA ASP A 107 -3.21 5.60 -1.64
C ASP A 107 -1.90 6.00 -2.34
N GLU A 108 -1.06 5.01 -2.69
CA GLU A 108 0.21 5.26 -3.39
C GLU A 108 0.00 5.72 -4.84
N LEU A 109 -1.00 5.17 -5.54
CA LEU A 109 -1.37 5.64 -6.88
C LEU A 109 -1.87 7.08 -6.87
N LYS A 110 -2.63 7.48 -5.85
CA LYS A 110 -3.10 8.87 -5.71
C LYS A 110 -1.93 9.81 -5.46
N ILE A 111 -1.02 9.47 -4.53
CA ILE A 111 0.22 10.24 -4.31
C ILE A 111 1.01 10.39 -5.61
N LEU A 112 1.16 9.31 -6.38
CA LEU A 112 1.85 9.36 -7.67
C LEU A 112 1.11 10.26 -8.67
N SER A 113 -0.21 10.12 -8.77
CA SER A 113 -1.07 10.95 -9.64
C SER A 113 -1.00 12.43 -9.30
N ASP A 114 -0.91 12.78 -8.02
CA ASP A 114 -0.83 14.17 -7.58
C ASP A 114 0.56 14.76 -7.86
N SER A 115 1.61 13.93 -7.77
CA SER A 115 2.97 14.35 -8.11
C SER A 115 3.25 14.41 -9.61
N ASP A 116 2.66 13.51 -10.40
CA ASP A 116 2.86 13.40 -11.85
C ASP A 116 1.61 12.80 -12.51
N ASN A 117 0.60 13.65 -12.73
CA ASN A 117 -0.64 13.22 -13.36
C ASN A 117 -0.41 12.81 -14.82
N ASN A 118 0.56 13.42 -15.53
CA ASN A 118 0.81 13.09 -16.93
C ASN A 118 1.27 11.63 -17.08
N LEU A 119 2.15 11.15 -16.19
CA LEU A 119 2.55 9.76 -16.14
C LEU A 119 1.36 8.82 -15.94
N ILE A 120 0.46 9.14 -15.00
CA ILE A 120 -0.73 8.31 -14.73
C ILE A 120 -1.69 8.30 -15.93
N GLN A 121 -1.92 9.45 -16.56
CA GLN A 121 -2.80 9.54 -17.74
C GLN A 121 -2.21 8.76 -18.92
N ASP A 122 -0.90 8.79 -19.12
CA ASP A 122 -0.22 8.03 -20.18
C ASP A 122 -0.29 6.52 -19.92
N VAL A 123 0.09 6.06 -18.72
CA VAL A 123 0.11 4.63 -18.38
C VAL A 123 -1.29 4.01 -18.37
N PHE A 124 -2.32 4.76 -17.95
CA PHE A 124 -3.69 4.27 -17.82
C PHE A 124 -4.67 4.90 -18.83
N GLU A 125 -4.18 5.42 -19.97
CA GLU A 125 -4.98 6.14 -20.97
C GLU A 125 -6.28 5.43 -21.38
N ASN A 126 -6.25 4.10 -21.42
CA ASN A 126 -7.36 3.24 -21.86
C ASN A 126 -8.11 2.56 -20.69
N ASP A 127 -7.83 2.89 -19.42
CA ASP A 127 -8.52 2.32 -18.26
C ASP A 127 -9.29 3.38 -17.47
N SER A 128 -10.46 3.74 -18.00
CA SER A 128 -11.39 4.70 -17.39
C SER A 128 -11.83 4.32 -15.98
N ARG A 129 -11.73 3.04 -15.59
CA ARG A 129 -12.09 2.59 -14.23
C ARG A 129 -11.04 3.03 -13.20
N ILE A 130 -9.77 2.98 -13.58
CA ILE A 130 -8.66 3.44 -12.73
C ILE A 130 -8.67 4.96 -12.67
N LEU A 131 -8.73 5.62 -13.82
CA LEU A 131 -8.72 7.09 -13.90
C LEU A 131 -9.93 7.70 -13.19
N GLY A 132 -11.14 7.16 -13.41
CA GLY A 132 -12.35 7.61 -12.73
C GLY A 132 -12.30 7.39 -11.22
N ARG A 133 -11.72 6.28 -10.76
CA ARG A 133 -11.53 6.07 -9.33
C ARG A 133 -10.53 7.04 -8.72
N LEU A 134 -9.42 7.34 -9.42
CA LEU A 134 -8.43 8.30 -8.93
C LEU A 134 -9.00 9.72 -8.83
N SER A 135 -9.87 10.13 -9.75
CA SER A 135 -10.54 11.43 -9.68
C SER A 135 -11.59 11.52 -8.56
N GLU A 136 -12.20 10.39 -8.19
CA GLU A 136 -13.13 10.30 -7.05
C GLU A 136 -12.45 10.32 -5.68
N LEU A 137 -11.16 9.97 -5.61
CA LEU A 137 -10.38 10.06 -4.37
C LEU A 137 -10.13 11.53 -4.06
N LYS A 138 -11.05 12.13 -3.29
CA LYS A 138 -10.93 13.49 -2.77
C LYS A 138 -9.67 13.62 -1.92
N GLU A 139 -8.97 14.73 -2.10
CA GLU A 139 -8.03 15.21 -1.09
C GLU A 139 -8.79 15.34 0.23
N VAL A 140 -8.21 14.82 1.30
CA VAL A 140 -8.61 15.26 2.63
C VAL A 140 -8.04 16.66 2.77
N GLU A 141 -8.86 17.67 2.46
CA GLU A 141 -8.57 19.05 2.87
C GLU A 141 -8.52 19.06 4.39
N ILE A 142 -7.31 19.12 4.94
CA ILE A 142 -7.11 19.55 6.32
C ILE A 142 -7.12 21.07 6.24
N PHE A 143 -8.24 21.68 6.64
CA PHE A 143 -8.31 23.13 6.81
C PHE A 143 -7.32 23.52 7.92
N ASP A 144 -6.22 24.19 7.55
CA ASP A 144 -5.23 24.66 8.53
C ASP A 144 -5.66 25.95 9.24
N GLU A 145 -6.72 26.61 8.79
CA GLU A 145 -7.29 27.78 9.48
C GLU A 145 -8.83 27.70 9.44
N LEU A 146 -9.44 27.68 10.62
CA LEU A 146 -10.80 28.19 10.77
C LEU A 146 -10.72 29.70 10.46
N GLU A 147 -10.98 30.10 9.23
CA GLU A 147 -11.28 31.52 8.97
C GLU A 147 -12.54 31.87 9.78
N GLU A 148 -12.38 32.71 10.80
CA GLU A 148 -13.46 33.25 11.64
C GLU A 148 -14.41 34.19 10.88
N GLU A 149 -14.36 34.25 9.55
CA GLU A 149 -15.16 35.17 8.76
C GLU A 149 -16.04 34.39 7.78
N ASN A 150 -17.19 33.93 8.27
CA ASN A 150 -18.51 33.92 7.60
C ASN A 150 -19.49 33.09 8.44
N ALA A 151 -19.86 33.63 9.60
CA ALA A 151 -20.76 32.96 10.54
C ALA A 151 -22.23 32.84 10.08
N ASP A 152 -22.61 33.35 8.90
CA ASP A 152 -24.02 33.41 8.49
C ASP A 152 -24.42 32.51 7.31
N GLU A 153 -23.50 31.81 6.65
CA GLU A 153 -23.87 30.79 5.63
C GLU A 153 -22.97 29.54 5.74
N GLN A 154 -23.20 28.72 6.77
CA GLN A 154 -22.56 27.40 6.85
C GLN A 154 -23.13 26.46 5.78
N PRO A 155 -22.32 25.78 4.94
CA PRO A 155 -22.73 24.49 4.39
C PRO A 155 -22.80 23.51 5.55
N ALA A 156 -23.97 23.43 6.18
CA ALA A 156 -24.24 22.44 7.22
C ALA A 156 -24.23 21.05 6.57
N TYR A 157 -23.10 20.36 6.64
CA TYR A 157 -23.12 18.91 6.65
C TYR A 157 -23.85 18.50 7.93
N VAL A 158 -25.15 18.23 7.82
CA VAL A 158 -25.97 17.73 8.92
C VAL A 158 -25.51 16.30 9.22
N LEU A 159 -24.57 16.16 10.15
CA LEU A 159 -24.19 14.88 10.73
C LEU A 159 -25.38 14.37 11.54
N LYS A 160 -25.96 13.25 11.10
CA LYS A 160 -27.07 12.63 11.83
C LYS A 160 -26.52 11.89 13.04
N GLU A 161 -27.17 12.10 14.19
CA GLU A 161 -26.91 11.33 15.41
C GLU A 161 -26.99 9.82 15.10
N GLY A 162 -25.94 9.06 15.42
CA GLY A 162 -25.84 7.62 15.16
C GLY A 162 -25.15 7.22 13.83
N GLN A 163 -24.61 8.16 13.06
CA GLN A 163 -23.89 7.86 11.82
C GLN A 163 -22.42 7.49 12.11
N GLU A 164 -22.03 6.23 11.83
CA GLU A 164 -20.64 5.77 11.97
C GLU A 164 -19.79 6.17 10.75
N TRP A 165 -18.65 6.80 11.00
CA TRP A 165 -17.68 7.17 9.97
C TRP A 165 -16.37 6.43 10.22
N LYS A 166 -15.89 5.72 9.19
CA LYS A 166 -14.65 4.94 9.28
C LYS A 166 -13.50 5.67 8.61
N VAL A 167 -12.68 6.33 9.41
CA VAL A 167 -11.40 6.89 8.97
C VAL A 167 -10.35 5.78 9.03
N ASN A 168 -9.95 5.25 7.88
CA ASN A 168 -9.10 4.06 7.82
C ASN A 168 -7.64 4.34 8.19
N THR A 169 -7.10 5.53 7.90
CA THR A 169 -5.73 5.92 8.26
C THR A 169 -5.58 7.44 8.20
N ILE A 170 -5.07 8.06 9.26
CA ILE A 170 -4.57 9.44 9.22
C ILE A 170 -3.03 9.35 9.27
N LYS A 171 -2.35 9.71 8.18
CA LYS A 171 -0.88 9.78 8.14
C LYS A 171 -0.47 11.23 8.42
N ILE A 172 -0.04 11.52 9.64
CA ILE A 172 0.51 12.83 10.00
C ILE A 172 2.01 12.79 9.77
N ARG A 173 2.53 13.66 8.90
CA ARG A 173 3.96 13.82 8.67
C ARG A 173 4.40 15.13 9.31
N GLY A 174 4.91 15.06 10.53
CA GLY A 174 5.38 16.22 11.30
C GLY A 174 6.54 15.84 12.20
N TYR A 175 7.57 16.68 12.22
CA TYR A 175 8.75 16.56 13.06
C TYR A 175 8.36 16.49 14.53
N SER A 176 8.60 15.34 15.16
CA SER A 176 8.97 15.14 16.57
C SER A 176 8.59 16.24 17.58
N ASP A 177 7.32 16.64 17.64
CA ASP A 177 6.78 17.38 18.77
C ASP A 177 5.51 16.70 19.29
N PHE A 178 5.71 15.95 20.38
CA PHE A 178 4.70 15.15 21.05
C PHE A 178 3.56 16.02 21.61
N GLU A 179 3.80 17.31 21.84
CA GLU A 179 2.78 18.26 22.31
C GLU A 179 1.77 18.64 21.23
N MET A 180 2.18 18.71 19.95
CA MET A 180 1.26 18.97 18.84
C MET A 180 0.26 17.82 18.66
N LEU A 181 0.74 16.57 18.83
CA LEU A 181 -0.12 15.39 18.83
C LEU A 181 -1.10 15.41 20.00
N LYS A 182 -0.66 15.73 21.23
CA LYS A 182 -1.57 15.86 22.39
C LYS A 182 -2.65 16.92 22.17
N LYS A 183 -2.30 18.05 21.55
CA LYS A 183 -3.26 19.12 21.22
C LYS A 183 -4.31 18.65 20.21
N LEU A 184 -3.89 17.93 19.17
CA LEU A 184 -4.79 17.30 18.20
C LEU A 184 -5.73 16.30 18.89
N PHE A 185 -5.22 15.49 19.83
CA PHE A 185 -6.04 14.52 20.57
C PHE A 185 -7.02 15.18 21.55
N SER A 186 -6.65 16.29 22.17
CA SER A 186 -7.57 17.11 23.00
C SER A 186 -8.75 17.65 22.18
N LEU A 187 -8.51 18.07 20.94
CA LEU A 187 -9.58 18.51 20.04
C LEU A 187 -10.50 17.35 19.62
N LEU A 188 -9.93 16.15 19.44
CA LEU A 188 -10.69 14.96 19.06
C LEU A 188 -11.50 14.35 20.22
N SER A 189 -11.05 14.52 21.47
CA SER A 189 -11.79 14.02 22.65
C SER A 189 -13.13 14.72 22.85
N ASP A 190 -13.24 15.99 22.47
CA ASP A 190 -14.48 16.76 22.56
C ASP A 190 -15.55 16.26 21.57
N LEU A 191 -15.12 15.59 20.49
CA LEU A 191 -16.00 15.04 19.46
C LEU A 191 -16.58 13.66 19.82
N ARG A 192 -16.26 13.08 20.98
CA ARG A 192 -16.66 11.71 21.41
C ARG A 192 -16.34 10.62 20.37
N ILE A 193 -15.23 10.77 19.63
CA ILE A 193 -14.80 9.81 18.60
C ILE A 193 -13.84 8.79 19.24
N GLY A 194 -14.12 7.49 19.07
CA GLY A 194 -13.18 6.43 19.43
C GLY A 194 -12.07 6.30 18.39
N TYR A 195 -10.81 6.22 18.81
CA TYR A 195 -9.66 6.08 17.92
C TYR A 195 -8.70 4.97 18.40
N LYS A 196 -7.92 4.40 17.47
CA LYS A 196 -6.90 3.39 17.76
C LYS A 196 -5.57 3.81 17.15
N LEU A 197 -4.53 3.88 17.98
CA LEU A 197 -3.19 4.23 17.54
C LEU A 197 -2.41 2.97 17.14
N LEU A 198 -1.77 3.05 15.99
CA LEU A 198 -0.87 2.02 15.48
C LEU A 198 0.48 2.69 15.26
N ASN A 199 1.45 2.39 16.11
CA ASN A 199 2.83 2.83 15.88
C ASN A 199 3.44 2.02 14.73
N ALA A 200 4.43 2.61 14.04
CA ALA A 200 5.08 2.00 12.87
C ALA A 200 5.74 0.64 13.18
N ASP A 201 5.99 0.34 14.45
CA ASP A 201 6.43 -0.96 14.96
C ASP A 201 5.27 -1.67 15.68
N GLU A 202 4.34 -2.27 14.92
CA GLU A 202 3.27 -3.26 15.26
C GLU A 202 2.84 -3.51 16.74
N GLN A 203 2.87 -2.51 17.62
CA GLN A 203 2.30 -2.57 18.96
C GLN A 203 1.14 -1.58 19.00
N ALA A 204 -0.07 -2.14 19.01
CA ALA A 204 -1.30 -1.39 19.16
C ALA A 204 -1.52 -1.11 20.65
N GLU A 205 -1.45 0.16 21.07
CA GLU A 205 -2.05 0.57 22.33
C GLU A 205 -3.48 1.02 22.07
N GLU A 206 -4.43 0.31 22.68
CA GLU A 206 -5.85 0.64 22.60
C GLU A 206 -6.18 1.68 23.66
N TYR A 207 -6.25 2.95 23.26
CA TYR A 207 -6.73 4.03 24.12
C TYR A 207 -8.23 4.23 23.89
N VAL A 208 -9.04 3.63 24.75
CA VAL A 208 -10.46 4.00 24.85
C VAL A 208 -10.56 5.21 25.75
N SER A 209 -11.10 6.32 25.23
CA SER A 209 -11.48 7.48 26.06
C SER A 209 -12.39 7.02 27.19
N LYS A 210 -11.85 6.94 28.41
CA LYS A 210 -12.61 6.66 29.63
C LYS A 210 -13.20 7.95 30.16
N HIS A 211 -14.28 8.43 29.56
CA HIS A 211 -15.17 9.34 30.25
C HIS A 211 -16.57 8.76 30.18
N GLU A 212 -17.00 8.14 31.30
CA GLU A 212 -18.41 7.94 31.57
C GLU A 212 -19.14 9.29 31.46
N PRO A 213 -20.36 9.32 30.91
CA PRO A 213 -21.13 10.55 30.83
C PRO A 213 -21.37 11.05 32.26
N VAL A 214 -20.80 12.21 32.59
CA VAL A 214 -21.23 12.97 33.77
C VAL A 214 -22.65 13.47 33.45
N ASN A 215 -23.66 12.81 34.02
CA ASN A 215 -24.99 13.41 34.12
C ASN A 215 -24.87 14.61 35.06
N ILE A 216 -25.30 15.77 34.58
CA ILE A 216 -25.51 16.96 35.41
C ILE A 216 -26.99 17.29 35.29
N ASP A 217 -27.70 17.18 36.41
CA ASP A 217 -29.05 17.72 36.64
C ASP A 217 -29.07 19.25 36.48
#